data_AF-A0A9E5L2S4-F1
#
_entry.id   AF-A0A9E5L2S4-F1
#
_cell.length_a   1.000
_cell.length_b   1.000
_cell.length_c   1.000
_cell.angle_alpha   90.00
_cell.angle_beta   90.00
_cell.angle_gamma   90.00
#
_symmetry.space_group_name_H-M   'P 1'
#
loop_
_entity.id
_entity.type
_entity.pdbx_description
1 polymer ?
#
loop_
_entity_poly.entity_id
_entity_poly.type
_entity_poly.pdbx_seq_one_letter_code
_entity_poly.pdbx_strand_id
1 'polypeptide(L)'
;MPPPNNKDKAATTNPHAAAAGAYGASAQKHTPDQRELEAHVLLKSAKFLQDLQNDWDNVTPDILEETLKYNRQIWMLFYDTALENPEGDRPNDLRSNIINLANFIFKRELEIMSKPEKEKLSVIININREIAAGLMEKQKKNSAPAPASPQDTKKPPEGGTSQTA
;
A
#
# COMPACT_ATOMS: atom_id res chain seq x y z
N MET A 1 -10.67 9.83 69.62
CA MET A 1 -10.19 10.18 68.27
C MET A 1 -10.68 9.12 67.30
N PRO A 2 -11.51 9.48 66.30
CA PRO A 2 -11.93 8.58 65.22
C PRO A 2 -10.80 8.38 64.18
N PRO A 3 -10.81 7.29 63.39
CA PRO A 3 -9.84 7.05 62.33
C PRO A 3 -10.20 7.84 61.06
N PRO A 4 -9.22 8.41 60.32
CA PRO A 4 -9.48 8.86 58.96
C PRO A 4 -9.39 7.67 58.00
N ASN A 5 -10.55 7.38 57.40
CA ASN A 5 -10.75 6.49 56.27
C ASN A 5 -10.43 7.28 54.99
N ASN A 6 -9.42 6.88 54.21
CA ASN A 6 -9.47 7.09 52.75
C ASN A 6 -8.50 6.14 52.01
N LYS A 7 -9.04 5.06 51.45
CA LYS A 7 -8.34 4.28 50.41
C LYS A 7 -8.73 4.89 49.07
N ASP A 8 -8.02 5.94 48.68
CA ASP A 8 -8.12 6.50 47.34
C ASP A 8 -7.63 5.47 46.32
N LYS A 9 -8.46 5.28 45.29
CA LYS A 9 -8.28 4.37 44.17
C LYS A 9 -6.99 4.69 43.44
N ALA A 10 -6.03 3.76 43.46
CA ALA A 10 -4.89 3.79 42.57
C ALA A 10 -5.38 3.65 41.12
N ALA A 11 -5.08 4.66 40.31
CA ALA A 11 -5.37 4.71 38.89
C ALA A 11 -4.70 3.54 38.16
N THR A 12 -5.52 2.74 37.49
CA THR A 12 -5.12 1.74 36.50
C THR A 12 -4.50 2.44 35.28
N THR A 13 -3.16 2.52 35.24
CA THR A 13 -2.41 2.86 34.03
C THR A 13 -2.58 1.71 33.03
N ASN A 14 -3.51 1.86 32.09
CA ASN A 14 -3.78 0.88 31.03
C ASN A 14 -2.54 0.76 30.10
N PRO A 15 -1.90 -0.42 30.00
CA PRO A 15 -0.72 -0.64 29.14
C PRO A 15 -1.07 -0.72 27.64
N HIS A 16 -2.34 -0.56 27.26
CA HIS A 16 -2.81 -0.67 25.88
C HIS A 16 -2.56 0.59 25.03
N ALA A 17 -2.17 1.72 25.63
CA ALA A 17 -1.81 2.93 24.87
C ALA A 17 -0.44 2.81 24.15
N ALA A 18 0.42 1.88 24.57
CA ALA A 18 1.75 1.70 23.96
C ALA A 18 1.75 0.81 22.70
N ALA A 19 0.64 0.12 22.39
CA ALA A 19 0.56 -0.75 21.21
C ALA A 19 0.15 0.01 19.93
N ALA A 20 -0.59 1.13 20.04
CA ALA A 20 -1.01 1.93 18.89
C ALA A 20 0.12 2.77 18.28
N GLY A 21 1.21 3.02 19.03
CA GLY A 21 2.37 3.77 18.55
C GLY A 21 3.40 2.93 17.77
N ALA A 22 3.35 1.59 17.89
CA ALA A 22 4.36 0.71 17.30
C ALA A 22 4.07 0.37 15.82
N TYR A 23 2.79 0.28 15.43
CA TYR A 23 2.39 0.01 14.04
C TYR A 23 2.65 1.17 13.09
N GLY A 24 2.66 2.42 13.59
CA GLY A 24 3.09 3.58 12.82
C GLY A 24 4.60 3.77 12.76
N ALA A 25 5.37 3.26 13.73
CA ALA A 25 6.79 3.58 13.86
C ALA A 25 7.70 2.76 12.94
N SER A 26 7.33 1.53 12.58
CA SER A 26 8.07 0.68 11.64
C SER A 26 7.75 1.02 10.17
N ALA A 27 6.52 1.45 9.88
CA ALA A 27 6.08 1.86 8.54
C ALA A 27 6.43 3.32 8.17
N GLN A 28 6.94 4.15 9.10
CA GLN A 28 7.37 5.52 8.78
C GLN A 28 8.90 5.66 8.59
N LYS A 29 9.72 4.76 9.15
CA LYS A 29 11.17 5.01 9.28
C LYS A 29 12.02 4.56 8.08
N HIS A 30 11.47 3.74 7.17
CA HIS A 30 12.21 3.18 6.01
C HIS A 30 11.49 3.34 4.66
N THR A 31 10.38 4.08 4.61
CA THR A 31 9.32 3.91 3.59
C THR A 31 9.26 4.98 2.50
N PRO A 32 9.62 6.26 2.74
CA PRO A 32 9.66 7.26 1.68
C PRO A 32 10.74 6.91 0.64
N ASP A 33 11.97 6.65 1.09
CA ASP A 33 13.12 6.40 0.21
C ASP A 33 12.92 5.14 -0.64
N GLN A 34 12.34 4.08 -0.06
CA GLN A 34 12.11 2.82 -0.78
C GLN A 34 11.02 2.94 -1.85
N ARG A 35 9.87 3.58 -1.54
CA ARG A 35 8.78 3.76 -2.52
C ARG A 35 9.19 4.71 -3.64
N GLU A 36 9.95 5.76 -3.33
CA GLU A 36 10.50 6.67 -4.33
C GLU A 36 11.52 5.94 -5.23
N LEU A 37 12.38 5.08 -4.67
CA LEU A 37 13.30 4.24 -5.43
C LEU A 37 12.58 3.29 -6.39
N GLU A 38 11.56 2.58 -5.91
CA GLU A 38 10.73 1.67 -6.71
C GLU A 38 10.05 2.41 -7.87
N ALA A 39 9.52 3.60 -7.61
CA ALA A 39 8.93 4.44 -8.65
C ALA A 39 9.97 4.87 -9.70
N HIS A 40 11.16 5.28 -9.29
CA HIS A 40 12.23 5.66 -10.22
C HIS A 40 12.67 4.50 -11.11
N VAL A 41 12.76 3.29 -10.57
CA VAL A 41 13.11 2.10 -11.34
C VAL A 41 12.04 1.76 -12.39
N LEU A 42 10.75 1.87 -12.03
CA LEU A 42 9.65 1.72 -12.97
C LEU A 42 9.66 2.78 -14.08
N LEU A 43 9.90 4.06 -13.74
CA LEU A 43 10.01 5.14 -14.74
C LEU A 43 11.20 4.94 -15.67
N LYS A 44 12.34 4.46 -15.15
CA LYS A 44 13.50 4.13 -15.97
C LYS A 44 13.18 3.03 -16.97
N SER A 45 12.50 1.97 -16.53
CA SER A 45 12.04 0.89 -17.42
C SER A 45 11.05 1.42 -18.47
N ALA A 46 10.07 2.23 -18.06
CA ALA A 46 9.12 2.86 -18.98
C ALA A 46 9.83 3.74 -20.02
N LYS A 47 10.90 4.44 -19.65
CA LYS A 47 11.72 5.21 -20.57
C LYS A 47 12.43 4.31 -21.57
N PHE A 48 13.09 3.23 -21.14
CA PHE A 48 13.76 2.31 -22.06
C PHE A 48 12.80 1.70 -23.08
N LEU A 49 11.63 1.25 -22.63
CA LEU A 49 10.58 0.73 -23.51
C LEU A 49 10.06 1.80 -24.49
N GLN A 50 9.93 3.05 -24.04
CA GLN A 50 9.53 4.17 -24.91
C GLN A 50 10.60 4.49 -25.96
N ASP A 51 11.87 4.47 -25.56
CA ASP A 51 12.99 4.73 -26.47
C ASP A 51 13.03 3.64 -27.56
N LEU A 52 12.82 2.35 -27.21
CA LEU A 52 12.63 1.28 -28.20
C LEU A 52 11.44 1.51 -29.13
N GLN A 53 10.30 1.91 -28.58
CA GLN A 53 9.09 2.16 -29.38
C GLN A 53 9.29 3.31 -30.37
N ASN A 54 10.04 4.33 -29.99
CA ASN A 54 10.31 5.51 -30.82
C ASN A 54 11.33 5.21 -31.93
N ASP A 55 12.32 4.36 -31.65
CA ASP A 55 13.40 3.99 -32.58
C ASP A 55 13.23 2.56 -33.13
N TRP A 56 11.98 2.12 -33.29
CA TRP A 56 11.63 0.73 -33.54
C TRP A 56 12.33 0.10 -34.76
N ASP A 57 12.54 0.88 -35.83
CA ASP A 57 13.16 0.39 -37.06
C ASP A 57 14.65 0.01 -36.87
N ASN A 58 15.29 0.49 -35.81
CA ASN A 58 16.68 0.17 -35.46
C ASN A 58 16.80 -0.86 -34.31
N VAL A 59 15.68 -1.36 -33.77
CA VAL A 59 15.69 -2.32 -32.66
C VAL A 59 16.06 -3.71 -33.16
N THR A 60 17.15 -4.26 -32.63
CA THR A 60 17.53 -5.66 -32.83
C THR A 60 16.80 -6.57 -31.84
N PRO A 61 16.68 -7.89 -32.13
CA PRO A 61 16.14 -8.86 -31.19
C PRO A 61 16.84 -8.84 -29.82
N ASP A 62 18.17 -8.69 -29.81
CA ASP A 62 18.95 -8.65 -28.57
C ASP A 62 18.62 -7.42 -27.72
N ILE A 63 18.52 -6.24 -28.35
CA ILE A 63 18.15 -4.98 -27.68
C ILE A 63 16.74 -5.09 -27.09
N LEU A 64 15.80 -5.68 -27.85
CA LEU A 64 14.44 -5.93 -27.39
C LEU A 64 14.45 -6.87 -26.18
N GLU A 65 15.14 -8.01 -26.27
CA GLU A 65 15.20 -9.00 -25.20
C GLU A 65 15.82 -8.42 -23.92
N GLU A 66 16.94 -7.70 -24.03
CA GLU A 66 17.60 -7.07 -22.88
C GLU A 66 16.69 -6.06 -22.19
N THR A 67 15.98 -5.25 -22.96
CA THR A 67 15.06 -4.25 -22.40
C THR A 67 13.85 -4.89 -21.74
N LEU A 68 13.24 -5.91 -22.36
CA LEU A 68 12.15 -6.67 -21.75
C LEU A 68 12.63 -7.44 -20.51
N LYS A 69 13.85 -7.98 -20.51
CA LYS A 69 14.45 -8.64 -19.35
C LYS A 69 14.64 -7.68 -18.18
N TYR A 70 15.10 -6.45 -18.44
CA TYR A 70 15.19 -5.42 -17.41
C TYR A 70 13.82 -5.13 -16.78
N ASN A 71 12.78 -4.98 -17.60
CA ASN A 71 11.41 -4.80 -17.12
C ASN A 71 10.93 -6.01 -16.29
N ARG A 72 11.15 -7.23 -16.79
CA ARG A 72 10.79 -8.48 -16.11
C ARG A 72 11.41 -8.61 -14.73
N GLN A 73 12.69 -8.25 -14.57
CA GLN A 73 13.40 -8.29 -13.29
C GLN A 73 12.76 -7.39 -12.23
N ILE A 74 12.29 -6.21 -12.64
CA ILE A 74 11.55 -5.30 -11.76
C ILE A 74 10.24 -5.94 -11.32
N TRP A 75 9.49 -6.54 -12.25
CA TRP A 75 8.23 -7.20 -11.95
C TRP A 75 8.38 -8.47 -11.11
N MET A 76 9.49 -9.20 -11.24
CA MET A 76 9.81 -10.31 -10.33
C MET A 76 9.98 -9.82 -8.88
N LEU A 77 10.67 -8.70 -8.66
CA LEU A 77 10.81 -8.12 -7.31
C LEU A 77 9.43 -7.79 -6.69
N PHE A 78 8.54 -7.15 -7.45
CA PHE A 78 7.18 -6.86 -6.98
C PHE A 78 6.36 -8.12 -6.70
N TYR A 79 6.49 -9.13 -7.57
CA TYR A 79 5.82 -10.41 -7.43
C TYR A 79 6.29 -11.18 -6.19
N ASP A 80 7.60 -11.31 -5.99
CA ASP A 80 8.20 -12.00 -4.85
C ASP A 80 7.81 -11.29 -3.54
N THR A 81 7.89 -9.95 -3.52
CA THR A 81 7.42 -9.14 -2.37
C THR A 81 5.94 -9.37 -2.06
N ALA A 82 5.10 -9.56 -3.09
CA ALA A 82 3.68 -9.84 -2.92
C ALA A 82 3.43 -11.25 -2.37
N LEU A 83 4.28 -12.23 -2.70
CA LEU A 83 4.19 -13.60 -2.17
C LEU A 83 4.72 -13.74 -0.75
N GLU A 84 5.84 -13.08 -0.42
CA GLU A 84 6.51 -13.18 0.89
C GLU A 84 5.74 -12.51 2.04
N ASN A 85 4.76 -11.67 1.73
CA ASN A 85 3.92 -10.99 2.71
C ASN A 85 2.46 -11.54 2.72
N PRO A 86 2.23 -12.82 3.04
CA PRO A 86 0.91 -13.43 2.94
C PRO A 86 -0.08 -12.95 4.02
N GLU A 87 0.40 -12.45 5.16
CA GLU A 87 -0.41 -12.28 6.40
C GLU A 87 -0.23 -10.90 7.11
N GLY A 88 0.17 -9.83 6.41
CA GLY A 88 0.43 -8.53 7.05
C GLY A 88 -0.11 -7.31 6.31
N ASP A 89 -1.07 -6.61 6.93
CA ASP A 89 -1.47 -5.21 6.74
C ASP A 89 -1.87 -4.68 5.34
N ARG A 90 -1.85 -5.48 4.27
CA ARG A 90 -2.41 -5.10 2.96
C ARG A 90 -3.76 -5.80 2.74
N PRO A 91 -4.83 -5.08 2.33
CA PRO A 91 -6.07 -5.72 1.91
C PRO A 91 -5.73 -6.79 0.87
N ASN A 92 -6.29 -7.99 1.02
CA ASN A 92 -6.04 -9.15 0.13
C ASN A 92 -6.14 -8.78 -1.37
N ASP A 93 -6.91 -7.74 -1.68
CA ASP A 93 -7.09 -7.17 -3.01
C ASP A 93 -5.81 -6.58 -3.60
N LEU A 94 -4.99 -5.86 -2.82
CA LEU A 94 -3.78 -5.19 -3.35
C LEU A 94 -2.72 -6.20 -3.77
N ARG A 95 -2.48 -7.23 -2.95
CA ARG A 95 -1.58 -8.33 -3.30
C ARG A 95 -2.03 -9.02 -4.57
N SER A 96 -3.32 -9.38 -4.62
CA SER A 96 -3.91 -10.07 -5.77
C SER A 96 -3.78 -9.24 -7.04
N ASN A 97 -3.97 -7.91 -6.94
CA ASN A 97 -3.78 -6.99 -8.06
C ASN A 97 -2.33 -6.96 -8.55
N ILE A 98 -1.33 -6.91 -7.66
CA ILE A 98 0.09 -6.94 -8.05
C ILE A 98 0.44 -8.25 -8.76
N ILE A 99 0.01 -9.38 -8.20
CA ILE A 99 0.23 -10.71 -8.80
C ILE A 99 -0.41 -10.79 -10.19
N ASN A 100 -1.65 -10.32 -10.34
CA ASN A 100 -2.35 -10.32 -11.61
C ASN A 100 -1.66 -9.43 -12.66
N LEU A 101 -1.18 -8.25 -12.25
CA LEU A 101 -0.43 -7.35 -13.12
C LEU A 101 0.91 -7.97 -13.54
N ALA A 102 1.67 -8.55 -12.62
CA ALA A 102 2.93 -9.22 -12.94
C ALA A 102 2.72 -10.35 -13.97
N ASN A 103 1.72 -11.20 -13.76
CA ASN A 103 1.35 -12.26 -14.70
C ASN A 103 0.96 -11.71 -16.07
N PHE A 104 0.19 -10.62 -16.11
CA PHE A 104 -0.16 -9.93 -17.35
C PHE A 104 1.09 -9.42 -18.09
N ILE A 105 2.02 -8.78 -17.38
CA ILE A 105 3.27 -8.28 -17.95
C ILE A 105 4.10 -9.43 -18.53
N PHE A 106 4.30 -10.52 -17.77
CA PHE A 106 5.07 -11.67 -18.24
C PHE A 106 4.48 -12.28 -19.51
N LYS A 107 3.15 -12.44 -19.55
CA LYS A 107 2.44 -12.91 -20.74
C LYS A 107 2.64 -11.96 -21.92
N ARG A 108 2.50 -10.65 -21.71
CA ARG A 108 2.67 -9.64 -22.75
C ARG A 108 4.10 -9.63 -23.30
N GLU A 109 5.11 -9.79 -22.47
CA GLU A 109 6.50 -9.86 -22.91
C GLU A 109 6.76 -11.12 -23.76
N LEU A 110 6.19 -12.27 -23.39
CA LEU A 110 6.27 -13.48 -24.23
C LEU A 110 5.58 -13.27 -25.59
N GLU A 111 4.43 -12.59 -25.61
CA GLU A 111 3.73 -12.22 -26.85
C GLU A 111 4.58 -11.30 -27.74
N ILE A 112 5.28 -10.33 -27.14
CA ILE A 112 6.20 -9.42 -27.86
C ILE A 112 7.39 -10.18 -28.42
N MET A 113 8.03 -11.04 -27.62
CA MET A 113 9.16 -11.86 -28.09
C MET A 113 8.77 -12.81 -29.23
N SER A 114 7.55 -13.36 -29.18
CA SER A 114 7.04 -14.29 -30.20
C SER A 114 6.61 -13.58 -31.47
N LYS A 115 6.04 -12.37 -31.35
CA LYS A 115 5.57 -11.56 -32.48
C LYS A 115 5.84 -10.07 -32.18
N PRO A 116 7.06 -9.57 -32.48
CA PRO A 116 7.45 -8.21 -32.16
C PRO A 116 6.58 -7.18 -32.88
N GLU A 117 5.93 -6.32 -32.11
CA GLU A 117 5.11 -5.20 -32.59
C GLU A 117 5.25 -4.03 -31.60
N LYS A 118 5.61 -2.84 -32.08
CA LYS A 118 5.91 -1.68 -31.21
C LYS A 118 4.72 -1.26 -30.36
N GLU A 119 3.50 -1.44 -30.85
CA GLU A 119 2.26 -1.05 -30.18
C GLU A 119 2.03 -1.88 -28.91
N LYS A 120 2.56 -3.10 -28.85
CA LYS A 120 2.43 -3.99 -27.69
C LYS A 120 3.19 -3.47 -26.47
N LEU A 121 4.23 -2.63 -26.67
CA LEU A 121 4.99 -1.99 -25.60
C LEU A 121 4.18 -0.92 -24.85
N SER A 122 3.23 -0.27 -25.51
CA SER A 122 2.47 0.86 -24.94
C SER A 122 1.77 0.50 -23.64
N VAL A 123 1.22 -0.71 -23.51
CA VAL A 123 0.55 -1.13 -22.27
C VAL A 123 1.54 -1.27 -21.12
N ILE A 124 2.73 -1.81 -21.37
CA ILE A 124 3.76 -2.01 -20.34
C ILE A 124 4.27 -0.64 -19.88
N ILE A 125 4.56 0.26 -20.84
CA ILE A 125 4.99 1.63 -20.57
C ILE A 125 3.97 2.35 -19.67
N ASN A 126 2.68 2.28 -20.03
CA ASN A 126 1.62 2.95 -19.29
C ASN A 126 1.49 2.38 -17.88
N ILE A 127 1.44 1.05 -17.72
CA ILE A 127 1.36 0.43 -16.38
C ILE A 127 2.54 0.90 -15.52
N ASN A 128 3.77 0.87 -16.03
CA ASN A 128 4.94 1.30 -15.27
C ASN A 128 4.84 2.77 -14.83
N ARG A 129 4.34 3.66 -15.70
CA ARG A 129 4.14 5.09 -15.38
C ARG A 129 3.05 5.30 -14.32
N GLU A 130 1.90 4.64 -14.47
CA GLU A 130 0.77 4.77 -13.54
C GLU A 130 1.13 4.25 -12.14
N ILE A 131 1.79 3.09 -12.07
CA ILE A 131 2.26 2.55 -10.79
C ILE A 131 3.32 3.46 -10.17
N ALA A 132 4.28 3.96 -10.95
CA ALA A 132 5.27 4.90 -10.45
C ALA A 132 4.63 6.19 -9.93
N ALA A 133 3.62 6.73 -10.62
CA ALA A 133 2.89 7.91 -10.17
C ALA A 133 2.19 7.67 -8.81
N GLY A 134 1.50 6.53 -8.66
CA GLY A 134 0.88 6.16 -7.38
C GLY A 134 1.89 5.85 -6.26
N LEU A 135 3.10 5.41 -6.60
CA LEU A 135 4.20 5.24 -5.65
C LEU A 135 4.80 6.59 -5.22
N MET A 136 4.87 7.58 -6.11
CA MET A 136 5.36 8.93 -5.80
C MET A 136 4.33 9.80 -5.07
N GLU A 137 3.04 9.51 -5.23
CA GLU A 137 2.01 10.24 -4.52
C GLU A 137 2.15 9.98 -3.01
N LYS A 138 2.58 11.01 -2.27
CA LYS A 138 2.59 11.01 -0.81
C LYS A 138 1.15 10.82 -0.35
N GLN A 139 0.85 9.71 0.32
CA GLN A 139 -0.48 9.44 0.86
C GLN A 139 -0.95 10.60 1.74
N LYS A 140 -1.70 11.55 1.17
CA LYS A 140 -2.54 12.46 1.95
C LYS A 140 -3.78 11.67 2.34
N LYS A 141 -3.76 11.14 3.56
CA LYS A 141 -4.88 10.57 4.32
C LYS A 141 -5.58 9.36 3.68
N ASN A 142 -5.18 8.17 4.13
CA ASN A 142 -6.15 7.15 4.57
C ASN A 142 -6.17 7.12 6.10
N SER A 143 -6.56 8.24 6.71
CA SER A 143 -7.10 8.22 8.06
C SER A 143 -8.57 7.83 7.90
N ALA A 144 -8.89 6.56 8.10
CA ALA A 144 -10.28 6.17 8.34
C ALA A 144 -10.83 7.07 9.47
N PRO A 145 -12.09 7.56 9.40
CA PRO A 145 -12.69 8.19 10.55
C PRO A 145 -12.69 7.16 11.68
N ALA A 146 -12.14 7.54 12.84
CA ALA A 146 -12.24 6.73 14.04
C ALA A 146 -13.72 6.32 14.24
N PRO A 147 -14.02 5.06 14.60
CA PRO A 147 -15.39 4.69 14.95
C PRO A 147 -15.81 5.60 16.11
N ALA A 148 -16.90 6.33 15.90
CA ALA A 148 -17.50 7.16 16.93
C ALA A 148 -17.70 6.31 18.19
N SER A 149 -17.07 6.71 19.29
CA SER A 149 -17.31 6.11 20.59
C SER A 149 -18.80 6.17 20.90
N PRO A 150 -19.43 5.10 21.44
CA PRO A 150 -20.81 5.17 21.88
C PRO A 150 -20.92 6.21 23.01
N GLN A 151 -21.57 7.33 22.73
CA GLN A 151 -21.95 8.30 23.75
C GLN A 151 -23.01 7.67 24.66
N ASP A 152 -22.68 7.66 25.96
CA ASP A 152 -23.54 7.80 27.12
C ASP A 152 -25.06 7.73 26.88
N THR A 153 -25.68 6.57 27.15
CA THR A 153 -27.08 6.54 27.56
C THR A 153 -27.18 6.80 29.06
N LYS A 154 -26.92 8.05 29.45
CA LYS A 154 -27.25 8.54 30.79
C LYS A 154 -28.75 8.86 30.83
N LYS A 155 -29.54 7.89 31.29
CA LYS A 155 -30.98 8.06 31.59
C LYS A 155 -31.18 9.26 32.56
N PRO A 156 -32.14 10.17 32.32
CA PRO A 156 -32.36 11.33 33.20
C PRO A 156 -33.03 10.94 34.55
N PRO A 157 -32.95 11.82 35.57
CA PRO A 157 -33.48 11.57 36.90
C PRO A 157 -34.98 11.89 36.97
N GLU A 158 -35.80 10.97 37.49
CA GLU A 158 -37.16 11.29 37.92
C GLU A 158 -37.13 11.66 39.40
N GLY A 159 -37.35 12.94 39.68
CA GLY A 159 -37.61 13.45 41.02
C GLY A 159 -39.08 13.84 41.18
N GLY A 160 -39.71 13.34 42.25
CA GLY A 160 -40.54 14.17 43.13
C GLY A 160 -42.06 14.27 42.90
N THR A 161 -42.79 13.54 43.75
CA THR A 161 -43.99 13.96 44.53
C THR A 161 -45.32 14.29 43.84
N SER A 162 -46.38 13.48 44.10
CA SER A 162 -47.44 13.80 45.09
C SER A 162 -48.59 12.76 45.17
N GLN A 163 -48.95 12.45 46.42
CA GLN A 163 -50.23 12.04 47.05
C GLN A 163 -51.47 11.64 46.22
N THR A 164 -52.10 10.53 46.65
CA THR A 164 -53.52 10.29 47.08
C THR A 164 -53.69 8.75 47.13
N ALA A 165 -54.22 8.05 48.13
CA ALA A 165 -55.06 8.32 49.29
C ALA A 165 -54.74 7.30 50.41
#